data_AF-G9XV92-F1
#
_entry.id   AF-G9XV92-F1
#
_cell.length_a   1.000
_cell.length_b   1.000
_cell.length_c   1.000
_cell.angle_alpha   90.00
_cell.angle_beta   90.00
_cell.angle_gamma   90.00
#
_symmetry.space_group_name_H-M   'P 1'
#
loop_
_entity.id
_entity.type
_entity.pdbx_description
1 polymer ?
#
loop_
_entity_poly.entity_id
_entity_poly.type
_entity_poly.pdbx_seq_one_letter_code
_entity_poly.pdbx_strand_id
1 'polypeptide(L)'
;MRRGDTIARCGNSGNTSEPHLHFQVQNTKNFYSSIGLPIRFTSIRKSPIPNCERSDPCQAPNYEEIDNCYIARGLAVENKTKS
;
A
#
# COMPACT_ATOMS: atom_id res chain seq x y z
N MET A 1 -12.30 -18.83 -6.89
CA MET A 1 -11.30 -17.96 -6.23
C MET A 1 -11.33 -18.23 -4.74
N ARG A 2 -10.16 -18.51 -4.17
CA ARG A 2 -9.91 -18.67 -2.74
C ARG A 2 -8.80 -17.70 -2.34
N ARG A 3 -8.73 -17.35 -1.06
CA ARG A 3 -7.63 -16.54 -0.53
C ARG A 3 -6.29 -17.23 -0.85
N GLY A 4 -5.39 -16.51 -1.52
CA GLY A 4 -4.06 -17.01 -1.89
C GLY A 4 -3.96 -17.60 -3.30
N ASP A 5 -5.07 -17.74 -4.04
CA ASP A 5 -5.00 -18.15 -5.45
C ASP A 5 -4.26 -17.08 -6.29
N THR A 6 -3.36 -17.52 -7.17
CA THR A 6 -2.75 -16.64 -8.19
C THR A 6 -3.79 -16.30 -9.25
N ILE A 7 -4.11 -15.01 -9.39
CA ILE A 7 -5.11 -14.53 -10.35
C ILE A 7 -4.52 -13.81 -11.56
N ALA A 8 -3.27 -13.32 -11.46
CA ALA A 8 -2.57 -12.60 -12.51
C ALA A 8 -1.05 -12.54 -12.24
N ARG A 9 -0.27 -12.14 -13.25
CA ARG A 9 1.14 -11.78 -13.11
C ARG A 9 1.28 -10.24 -13.16
N CYS A 10 2.29 -9.69 -12.48
CA CYS A 10 2.60 -8.26 -12.55
C CYS A 10 2.95 -7.86 -14.00
N GLY A 11 2.57 -6.65 -14.39
CA GLY A 11 2.82 -6.10 -15.71
C GLY A 11 2.91 -4.57 -15.65
N ASN A 12 2.89 -3.92 -16.82
CA ASN A 12 2.98 -2.47 -16.97
C ASN A 12 2.06 -1.96 -18.10
N SER A 13 0.91 -2.59 -18.29
CA SER A 13 -0.04 -2.19 -19.33
C SER A 13 -0.87 -0.99 -18.89
N GLY A 14 -1.16 -0.05 -19.79
CA GLY A 14 -1.92 1.17 -19.52
C GLY A 14 -1.03 2.40 -19.42
N ASN A 15 -1.49 3.45 -18.74
CA ASN A 15 -0.75 4.70 -18.56
C ASN A 15 0.13 4.62 -17.30
N THR A 16 1.21 3.84 -17.38
CA THR A 16 2.17 3.64 -16.29
C THR A 16 3.58 3.54 -16.87
N SER A 17 4.56 4.10 -16.15
CA SER A 17 5.96 4.11 -16.56
C SER A 17 6.68 2.81 -16.19
N GLU A 18 6.42 2.26 -15.01
CA GLU A 18 7.19 1.14 -14.45
C GLU A 18 6.30 -0.02 -13.97
N PRO A 19 6.78 -1.28 -13.99
CA PRO A 19 6.00 -2.42 -13.53
C PRO A 19 5.62 -2.33 -12.05
N HIS A 20 4.31 -2.27 -11.76
CA HIS A 20 3.80 -2.24 -10.40
C HIS A 20 2.38 -2.81 -10.31
N LEU A 21 1.96 -3.15 -9.09
CA LEU A 21 0.59 -3.56 -8.80
C LEU A 21 -0.20 -2.37 -8.27
N HIS A 22 -1.19 -1.90 -9.04
CA HIS A 22 -2.22 -0.98 -8.56
C HIS A 22 -3.46 -1.79 -8.13
N PHE A 23 -3.98 -1.54 -6.93
CA PHE A 23 -5.21 -2.18 -6.46
C PHE A 23 -6.00 -1.26 -5.52
N GLN A 24 -7.31 -1.42 -5.51
CA GLN A 24 -8.23 -0.63 -4.70
C GLN A 24 -9.29 -1.54 -4.06
N VAL A 25 -9.58 -1.30 -2.78
CA VAL A 25 -10.65 -1.97 -2.05
C VAL A 25 -11.66 -0.92 -1.62
N GLN A 26 -12.92 -1.15 -1.94
CA GLN A 26 -14.02 -0.22 -1.70
C GLN A 26 -15.27 -0.96 -1.20
N ASN A 27 -16.12 -0.26 -0.45
CA ASN A 27 -17.29 -0.87 0.20
C ASN A 27 -18.48 -1.10 -0.74
N THR A 28 -18.55 -0.40 -1.87
CA THR A 28 -19.63 -0.54 -2.86
C THR A 28 -19.06 -0.56 -4.28
N LYS A 29 -19.90 -0.91 -5.26
CA LYS A 29 -19.52 -0.98 -6.67
C LYS A 29 -19.39 0.39 -7.33
N ASN A 30 -20.04 1.42 -6.80
CA ASN A 30 -20.05 2.74 -7.41
C ASN A 30 -18.76 3.50 -7.05
N PHE A 31 -17.94 3.80 -8.06
CA PHE A 31 -16.65 4.44 -7.88
C PHE A 31 -16.72 5.86 -7.31
N TYR A 32 -17.77 6.62 -7.62
CA TYR A 32 -17.88 8.03 -7.23
C TYR A 32 -18.48 8.22 -5.84
N SER A 33 -19.18 7.22 -5.32
CA SER A 33 -19.88 7.30 -4.03
C SER A 33 -19.41 6.26 -3.01
N SER A 34 -18.40 5.46 -3.35
CA SER A 34 -17.82 4.50 -2.43
C SER A 34 -16.82 5.17 -1.47
N ILE A 35 -16.57 4.49 -0.37
CA ILE A 35 -15.43 4.80 0.50
C ILE A 35 -14.35 3.74 0.28
N GLY A 36 -13.09 4.19 0.30
CA GLY A 36 -11.95 3.30 0.36
C GLY A 36 -11.92 2.56 1.71
N LEU A 37 -11.62 1.27 1.66
CA LEU A 37 -11.46 0.46 2.88
C LEU A 37 -9.97 0.37 3.27
N PRO A 38 -9.64 0.45 4.57
CA PRO A 38 -8.27 0.32 5.03
C PRO A 38 -7.74 -1.11 4.78
N ILE A 39 -6.53 -1.22 4.23
CA ILE A 39 -5.91 -2.51 3.86
C ILE A 39 -4.89 -2.90 4.93
N ARG A 40 -5.16 -4.00 5.63
CA ARG A 40 -4.24 -4.57 6.62
C ARG A 40 -3.27 -5.54 5.95
N PHE A 41 -1.99 -5.38 6.23
CA PHE A 41 -0.93 -6.27 5.78
C PHE A 41 -0.46 -7.17 6.92
N THR A 42 -0.26 -8.44 6.61
CA THR A 42 0.37 -9.40 7.50
C THR A 42 1.86 -9.51 7.19
N SER A 43 2.67 -9.75 8.22
CA SER A 43 4.09 -10.08 8.06
C SER A 43 4.92 -9.00 7.35
N ILE A 44 4.71 -7.72 7.69
CA ILE A 44 5.55 -6.61 7.22
C ILE A 44 6.34 -5.96 8.38
N ARG A 45 7.48 -5.36 8.05
CA ARG A 45 8.18 -4.36 8.87
C ARG A 45 8.11 -3.02 8.14
N LYS A 46 8.01 -1.93 8.89
CA LYS A 46 7.95 -0.57 8.37
C LYS A 46 8.90 0.34 9.12
N SER A 47 9.47 1.31 8.43
CA SER A 47 10.29 2.37 9.01
C SER A 47 10.08 3.68 8.25
N PRO A 48 10.19 4.85 8.91
CA PRO A 48 10.14 6.12 8.20
C PRO A 48 11.34 6.25 7.25
N ILE A 49 11.08 6.74 6.03
CA ILE A 49 12.13 7.09 5.08
C ILE A 49 12.78 8.40 5.57
N PRO A 50 14.10 8.43 5.82
CA PRO A 50 14.77 9.65 6.26
C PRO A 50 14.69 10.73 5.18
N ASN A 51 14.41 11.97 5.59
CA ASN A 51 14.34 13.13 4.70
C ASN A 51 13.33 13.02 3.55
N CYS A 52 12.26 12.22 3.72
CA CYS A 52 11.22 12.05 2.71
C CYS A 52 10.59 13.40 2.32
N GLU A 53 10.49 14.34 3.26
CA GLU A 53 9.93 15.68 3.06
C GLU A 53 10.65 16.51 1.99
N ARG A 54 11.91 16.17 1.68
CA ARG A 54 12.68 16.86 0.62
C ARG A 54 12.26 16.45 -0.78
N SER A 55 12.03 15.16 -0.97
CA SER A 55 11.57 14.58 -2.24
C SER A 55 10.06 14.68 -2.40
N ASP A 56 9.37 14.75 -1.27
CA ASP A 56 7.94 14.69 -1.16
C ASP A 56 7.45 15.68 -0.09
N PRO A 57 7.13 16.93 -0.48
CA PRO A 57 6.79 18.00 0.47
C PRO A 57 5.43 17.80 1.16
N CYS A 58 4.69 16.74 0.82
CA CYS A 58 3.45 16.44 1.53
C CYS A 58 3.75 16.02 2.97
N GLN A 59 3.02 16.61 3.92
CA GLN A 59 3.19 16.30 5.33
C GLN A 59 2.99 14.80 5.58
N ALA A 60 4.03 14.16 6.09
CA ALA A 60 3.96 12.78 6.53
C ALA A 60 2.93 12.64 7.66
N PRO A 61 2.12 11.57 7.67
CA PRO A 61 1.22 11.32 8.78
C PRO A 61 2.02 10.99 10.04
N ASN A 62 1.41 11.19 11.22
CA ASN A 62 2.03 10.76 12.47
C ASN A 62 2.13 9.22 12.47
N TYR A 63 3.34 8.69 12.30
CA TYR A 63 3.56 7.26 12.18
C TYR A 63 3.26 6.48 13.46
N GLU A 64 3.27 7.13 14.63
CA GLU A 64 2.96 6.53 15.93
C GLU A 64 1.48 6.19 16.07
N GLU A 65 0.61 6.94 15.38
CA GLU A 65 -0.84 6.71 15.35
C GLU A 65 -1.24 5.62 14.35
N ILE A 66 -0.32 5.20 13.48
CA ILE A 66 -0.58 4.19 12.45
C ILE A 66 -0.20 2.82 12.97
N ASP A 67 -1.20 1.96 13.18
CA ASP A 67 -0.99 0.54 13.53
C ASP A 67 0.06 -0.11 12.58
N ASN A 68 0.93 -0.94 13.17
CA ASN A 68 2.00 -1.68 12.50
C ASN A 68 1.54 -2.50 11.28
N CYS A 69 0.25 -2.83 11.19
CA CYS A 69 -0.33 -3.53 10.05
C CYS A 69 -0.71 -2.64 8.85
N TYR A 70 -0.60 -1.31 8.94
CA TYR A 70 -0.91 -0.38 7.84
C TYR A 70 0.33 0.24 7.23
N ILE A 71 0.26 0.44 5.91
CA ILE A 71 1.26 1.14 5.11
C ILE A 71 0.70 2.54 4.81
N ALA A 72 1.56 3.54 4.88
CA ALA A 72 1.26 4.93 4.58
C ALA A 72 2.44 5.57 3.85
N ARG A 73 2.19 6.74 3.26
CA ARG A 73 3.19 7.54 2.57
C ARG A 73 4.40 7.82 3.46
N GLY A 74 5.60 7.81 2.87
CA GLY A 74 6.85 8.09 3.58
C GLY A 74 7.40 6.93 4.42
N LEU A 75 6.79 5.74 4.34
CA LEU A 75 7.30 4.53 4.97
C LEU A 75 8.05 3.64 3.97
N ALA A 76 9.24 3.20 4.35
CA ALA A 76 9.89 2.04 3.77
C ALA A 76 9.24 0.78 4.36
N VAL A 77 8.93 -0.20 3.51
CA VAL A 77 8.23 -1.42 3.91
C VAL A 77 8.93 -2.63 3.33
N GLU A 78 9.12 -3.65 4.16
CA GLU A 78 9.73 -4.92 3.78
C GLU A 78 8.93 -6.09 4.35
N ASN A 79 9.04 -7.26 3.72
CA ASN A 79 8.47 -8.49 4.26
C ASN A 79 9.26 -8.94 5.48
N LYS A 80 8.57 -9.32 6.55
CA LYS A 80 9.17 -10.13 7.61
C LYS A 80 9.60 -11.46 7.00
N THR A 81 10.86 -11.84 7.22
CA THR A 81 11.32 -13.20 6.93
C THR A 81 10.38 -14.19 7.63
N LYS A 82 9.96 -15.22 6.88
CA LYS A 82 9.23 -16.34 7.48
C LYS A 82 10.20 -17.03 8.44
N SER A 83 9.84 -17.10 9.72
CA SER A 83 10.50 -17.98 10.68
C SER A 83 10.20 -19.44 10.35
#